data_AF-A0A516V2A2-F1
#
_entry.id   AF-A0A516V2A2-F1
#
_cell.length_a   1.000
_cell.length_b   1.000
_cell.length_c   1.000
_cell.angle_alpha   90.00
_cell.angle_beta   90.00
_cell.angle_gamma   90.00
#
_symmetry.space_group_name_H-M   'P 1'
#
loop_
_entity.id
_entity.type
_entity.pdbx_description
1 polymer ?
#
loop_
_entity_poly.entity_id
_entity_poly.type
_entity_poly.pdbx_seq_one_letter_code
_entity_poly.pdbx_strand_id
1 'polypeptide(L)'
;MADFDEDLQKHRRNLILISVALIVFDFADVKIAKVGILGTDLVVGNPSVLIAVAWISWLYFLLRYFQYWSTNNARKISLTYHNHLRLWFNLQAQKIDPNALQTRAVDLDSSARRFKIVERFANTRAGMDTKVLKEFSLPETLSAKAKAAFHVAVVSPHFVDQIFPFVVAILAPLATTYTQWQSIKAVIP
;
A
#
# COMPACT_ATOMS: atom_id res chain seq x y z
N MET A 1 -21.43 7.41 -17.76
CA MET A 1 -20.66 6.52 -18.65
C MET A 1 -19.64 5.66 -17.91
N ALA A 2 -19.18 6.03 -16.70
CA ALA A 2 -18.25 5.22 -15.88
C ALA A 2 -18.83 3.91 -15.28
N ASP A 3 -20.16 3.83 -15.15
CA ASP A 3 -20.84 2.71 -14.49
C ASP A 3 -20.78 1.39 -15.30
N PHE A 4 -20.90 1.50 -16.63
CA PHE A 4 -20.85 0.33 -17.54
C PHE A 4 -19.49 -0.39 -17.54
N ASP A 5 -18.40 0.37 -17.46
CA ASP A 5 -17.05 -0.21 -17.43
C ASP A 5 -16.78 -0.96 -16.13
N GLU A 6 -17.33 -0.49 -15.01
CA GLU A 6 -17.17 -1.12 -13.70
C GLU A 6 -17.89 -2.47 -13.63
N ASP A 7 -19.11 -2.54 -14.17
CA ASP A 7 -19.89 -3.76 -14.24
C ASP A 7 -19.35 -4.78 -15.24
N LEU A 8 -18.84 -4.34 -16.40
CA LEU A 8 -18.13 -5.21 -17.35
C LEU A 8 -16.89 -5.85 -16.71
N GLN A 9 -16.14 -5.07 -15.93
CA GLN A 9 -14.97 -5.61 -15.23
C GLN A 9 -15.36 -6.58 -14.11
N LYS A 10 -16.48 -6.38 -13.40
CA LYS A 10 -16.99 -7.34 -12.40
C LYS A 10 -17.36 -8.68 -13.07
N HIS A 11 -18.03 -8.64 -14.21
CA HIS A 11 -18.44 -9.84 -14.94
C HIS A 11 -17.24 -10.69 -15.42
N ARG A 12 -16.19 -10.05 -15.96
CA ARG A 12 -14.96 -10.76 -16.38
C ARG A 12 -14.25 -11.45 -15.21
N ARG A 13 -14.22 -10.81 -14.04
CA ARG A 13 -13.59 -11.37 -12.82
C ARG A 13 -14.34 -12.57 -12.28
N ASN A 14 -15.68 -12.52 -12.26
CA ASN A 14 -16.51 -13.64 -11.81
C ASN A 14 -16.38 -14.85 -12.74
N LEU A 15 -16.33 -14.63 -14.05
CA LEU A 15 -16.13 -15.71 -15.01
C LEU A 15 -14.78 -16.41 -14.83
N ILE A 16 -13.69 -15.64 -14.64
CA ILE A 16 -12.36 -16.20 -14.36
C ILE A 16 -12.37 -17.00 -13.05
N LEU A 17 -13.01 -16.48 -12.00
CA LEU A 17 -13.12 -17.15 -10.70
C LEU A 17 -13.84 -18.50 -10.80
N ILE A 18 -14.96 -18.54 -11.53
CA ILE A 18 -15.73 -19.77 -11.75
C ILE A 18 -14.92 -20.77 -12.58
N SER A 19 -14.26 -20.32 -13.65
CA SER A 19 -13.41 -21.19 -14.47
C SER A 19 -12.25 -21.78 -13.68
N VAL A 20 -11.59 -20.98 -12.83
CA VAL A 20 -10.53 -21.48 -11.95
C VAL A 20 -11.10 -22.48 -10.92
N ALA A 21 -12.24 -22.18 -10.30
CA ALA A 21 -12.89 -23.08 -9.37
C ALA A 21 -13.22 -24.44 -10.01
N LEU A 22 -13.74 -24.44 -11.24
CA LEU A 22 -14.06 -25.68 -11.98
C LEU A 22 -12.81 -26.52 -12.24
N ILE A 23 -11.71 -25.90 -12.67
CA ILE A 23 -10.42 -26.59 -12.87
C ILE A 23 -9.94 -27.23 -11.56
N VAL A 24 -10.05 -26.50 -10.45
CA VAL A 24 -9.65 -27.01 -9.13
C VAL A 24 -10.49 -28.22 -8.70
N PHE A 25 -11.80 -28.15 -8.90
CA PHE A 25 -12.70 -29.27 -8.56
C PHE A 25 -12.35 -30.53 -9.35
N ASP A 26 -11.99 -30.39 -10.62
CA ASP A 26 -11.58 -31.48 -11.48
C ASP A 26 -10.24 -32.11 -11.02
N PHE A 27 -9.23 -31.29 -10.75
CA PHE A 27 -7.91 -31.78 -10.30
C PHE A 27 -7.88 -32.31 -8.87
N ALA A 28 -8.79 -31.87 -8.00
CA ALA A 28 -8.83 -32.29 -6.61
C ALA A 28 -9.46 -33.70 -6.41
N ASP A 29 -10.01 -34.31 -7.47
CA ASP A 29 -10.74 -35.59 -7.46
C ASP A 29 -11.64 -35.70 -6.21
N VAL A 30 -12.45 -34.65 -6.01
CA VAL A 30 -13.27 -34.50 -4.80
C VAL A 30 -14.40 -35.51 -4.85
N LYS A 31 -14.33 -36.52 -3.97
CA LYS A 31 -15.40 -37.51 -3.81
C LYS A 31 -16.23 -37.13 -2.60
N ILE A 32 -17.51 -36.86 -2.84
CA ILE A 32 -18.48 -36.61 -1.77
C ILE A 32 -18.77 -37.96 -1.13
N ALA A 33 -18.11 -38.25 0.00
CA ALA A 33 -18.20 -39.55 0.64
C ALA A 33 -19.48 -39.71 1.45
N LYS A 34 -19.95 -38.63 2.10
CA LYS A 34 -21.20 -38.64 2.86
C LYS A 34 -21.70 -37.21 3.09
N VAL A 35 -22.97 -36.96 2.81
CA VAL A 35 -23.65 -35.71 3.20
C VAL A 35 -24.41 -35.98 4.49
N GLY A 36 -23.91 -35.48 5.62
CA GLY A 36 -24.55 -35.60 6.93
C GLY A 36 -25.09 -34.27 7.44
N ILE A 37 -26.05 -34.31 8.37
CA ILE A 37 -26.66 -33.12 9.02
C ILE A 37 -25.63 -32.29 9.82
N LEU A 38 -24.51 -32.89 10.22
CA LEU A 38 -23.41 -32.23 10.95
C LEU A 38 -22.27 -31.74 10.04
N GLY A 39 -22.36 -31.98 8.73
CA GLY A 39 -21.32 -31.61 7.77
C GLY A 39 -21.16 -32.65 6.66
N THR A 40 -20.70 -32.18 5.52
CA THR A 40 -20.24 -33.00 4.40
C THR A 40 -18.84 -33.53 4.68
N ASP A 41 -18.70 -34.85 4.79
CA ASP A 41 -17.40 -35.50 4.77
C ASP A 41 -16.90 -35.51 3.33
N LEU A 42 -15.93 -34.64 3.06
CA LEU A 42 -15.30 -34.46 1.76
C LEU A 42 -14.02 -35.29 1.74
N VAL A 43 -14.01 -36.40 1.00
CA VAL A 43 -12.79 -37.19 0.82
C VAL A 43 -12.06 -36.64 -0.39
N VAL A 44 -10.98 -35.92 -0.14
CA VAL A 44 -10.15 -35.29 -1.16
C VAL A 44 -9.13 -36.31 -1.65
N GLY A 45 -9.17 -36.65 -2.94
CA GLY A 45 -8.24 -37.61 -3.53
C GLY A 45 -6.78 -37.15 -3.45
N ASN A 46 -6.53 -35.85 -3.65
CA ASN A 46 -5.18 -35.28 -3.57
C ASN A 46 -5.15 -33.95 -2.78
N PRO A 47 -4.75 -33.97 -1.49
CA PRO A 47 -4.69 -32.76 -0.65
C PRO A 47 -3.64 -31.73 -1.12
N SER A 48 -2.63 -32.16 -1.89
CA SER A 48 -1.61 -31.25 -2.44
C SER A 48 -2.21 -30.23 -3.42
N VAL A 49 -3.26 -30.61 -4.15
CA VAL A 49 -3.95 -29.72 -5.08
C VAL A 49 -4.69 -28.61 -4.32
N LEU A 50 -5.36 -28.95 -3.22
CA LEU A 50 -6.02 -27.95 -2.38
C LEU A 50 -5.05 -26.94 -1.78
N ILE A 51 -3.88 -27.42 -1.33
CA ILE A 51 -2.82 -26.54 -0.83
C ILE A 51 -2.34 -25.61 -1.94
N ALA A 52 -2.06 -26.13 -3.14
CA ALA A 52 -1.63 -25.32 -4.28
C ALA A 52 -2.68 -24.24 -4.64
N VAL A 53 -3.95 -24.59 -4.61
CA VAL A 53 -5.05 -23.65 -4.88
C VAL A 53 -5.18 -22.59 -3.82
N ALA A 54 -5.03 -22.96 -2.54
CA ALA A 54 -5.02 -21.99 -1.45
C ALA A 54 -3.88 -20.97 -1.63
N TRP A 55 -2.69 -21.42 -2.03
CA TRP A 55 -1.55 -20.55 -2.35
C TRP A 55 -1.81 -19.65 -3.56
N ILE A 56 -2.36 -20.19 -4.66
CA ILE A 56 -2.70 -19.40 -5.85
C ILE A 56 -3.77 -18.36 -5.51
N SER A 57 -4.79 -18.74 -4.75
CA SER A 57 -5.87 -17.84 -4.32
C SER A 57 -5.32 -16.74 -3.41
N TRP A 58 -4.47 -17.11 -2.45
CA TRP A 58 -3.80 -16.15 -1.58
C TRP A 58 -2.96 -15.15 -2.39
N LEU A 59 -2.16 -15.63 -3.34
CA LEU A 59 -1.32 -14.78 -4.19
C LEU A 59 -2.18 -13.85 -5.06
N TYR A 60 -3.27 -14.36 -5.63
CA TYR A 60 -4.22 -13.57 -6.41
C TYR A 60 -4.85 -12.44 -5.58
N PHE A 61 -5.35 -12.75 -4.37
CA PHE A 61 -5.93 -11.75 -3.48
C PHE A 61 -4.90 -10.71 -3.04
N LEU A 62 -3.66 -11.13 -2.76
CA LEU A 62 -2.57 -10.22 -2.42
C LEU A 62 -2.25 -9.28 -3.58
N LEU A 63 -2.09 -9.81 -4.80
CA LEU A 63 -1.83 -9.01 -5.99
C LEU A 63 -2.99 -8.03 -6.26
N ARG A 64 -4.23 -8.51 -6.13
CA ARG A 64 -5.42 -7.70 -6.33
C ARG A 64 -5.51 -6.56 -5.33
N TYR A 65 -5.19 -6.85 -4.08
CA TYR A 65 -5.13 -5.87 -3.01
C TYR A 65 -4.02 -4.84 -3.25
N PHE A 66 -2.84 -5.28 -3.69
CA PHE A 66 -1.74 -4.41 -4.09
C PHE A 66 -2.13 -3.45 -5.23
N GLN A 67 -2.81 -3.96 -6.27
CA GLN A 67 -3.32 -3.13 -7.36
C GLN A 67 -4.29 -2.07 -6.85
N TYR A 68 -5.26 -2.45 -6.00
CA TYR A 68 -6.22 -1.52 -5.42
C TYR A 68 -5.53 -0.43 -4.59
N TRP A 69 -4.55 -0.81 -3.76
CA TRP A 69 -3.77 0.12 -2.96
C TRP A 69 -2.98 1.11 -3.82
N SER A 70 -2.30 0.62 -4.86
CA SER A 70 -1.51 1.43 -5.78
C SER A 70 -2.37 2.47 -6.52
N THR A 71 -3.56 2.08 -7.00
CA THR A 71 -4.41 2.98 -7.78
C THR A 71 -5.14 4.02 -6.94
N ASN A 72 -5.72 3.62 -5.80
CA ASN A 72 -6.65 4.49 -5.06
C ASN A 72 -6.06 5.17 -3.83
N ASN A 73 -5.06 4.55 -3.20
CA ASN A 73 -4.58 4.96 -1.88
C ASN A 73 -3.17 5.53 -1.88
N ALA A 74 -2.29 5.06 -2.78
CA ALA A 74 -0.93 5.59 -2.90
C ALA A 74 -0.91 7.11 -3.12
N ARG A 75 -1.83 7.62 -3.96
CA ARG A 75 -1.97 9.06 -4.21
C ARG A 75 -2.46 9.83 -2.98
N LYS A 76 -3.42 9.27 -2.21
CA LYS A 76 -3.93 9.89 -0.98
C LYS A 76 -2.87 9.95 0.11
N ILE A 77 -2.12 8.87 0.30
CA ILE A 77 -1.00 8.80 1.27
C ILE A 77 0.09 9.80 0.90
N SER A 78 0.48 9.85 -0.39
CA SER A 78 1.45 10.83 -0.89
C SER A 78 0.97 12.27 -0.68
N LEU A 79 -0.31 12.56 -0.97
CA LEU A 79 -0.89 13.88 -0.74
C LEU A 79 -0.85 14.27 0.74
N THR A 80 -1.26 13.39 1.64
CA THR A 80 -1.23 13.63 3.10
C THR A 80 0.20 13.86 3.60
N TYR A 81 1.15 13.06 3.10
CA TYR A 81 2.57 13.25 3.39
C TYR A 81 3.09 14.62 2.94
N HIS A 82 2.82 15.01 1.69
CA HIS A 82 3.23 16.32 1.16
C HIS A 82 2.55 17.48 1.87
N ASN A 83 1.27 17.35 2.23
CA ASN A 83 0.55 18.37 2.98
C ASN A 83 1.15 18.58 4.37
N HIS A 84 1.49 17.49 5.07
CA HIS A 84 2.08 17.59 6.41
C HIS A 84 3.49 18.17 6.37
N LEU A 85 4.30 17.79 5.38
CA LEU A 85 5.58 18.43 5.11
C LEU A 85 5.42 19.93 4.84
N ARG A 86 4.48 20.30 3.95
CA ARG A 86 4.22 21.71 3.61
C ARG A 86 3.80 22.52 4.83
N LEU A 87 2.98 21.96 5.71
CA LEU A 87 2.56 22.62 6.95
C LEU A 87 3.76 22.90 7.86
N TRP A 88 4.64 21.92 8.03
CA TRP A 88 5.88 22.11 8.78
C TRP A 88 6.75 23.22 8.17
N PHE A 89 6.87 23.27 6.84
CA PHE A 89 7.60 24.34 6.15
C PHE A 89 6.98 25.71 6.35
N ASN A 90 5.66 25.82 6.22
CA ASN A 90 4.94 27.07 6.44
C ASN A 90 5.21 27.62 7.84
N LEU A 91 5.24 26.74 8.86
CA LEU A 91 5.59 27.12 10.23
C LEU A 91 7.05 27.62 10.36
N GLN A 92 7.99 27.00 9.66
CA GLN A 92 9.39 27.46 9.67
C GLN A 92 9.58 28.76 8.90
N ALA A 93 8.88 28.93 7.77
CA ALA A 93 8.89 30.16 6.99
C ALA A 93 8.32 31.33 7.80
N GLN A 94 7.20 31.12 8.51
CA GLN A 94 6.57 32.12 9.36
C GLN A 94 7.47 32.57 10.52
N LYS A 95 8.31 31.66 11.06
CA LYS A 95 9.31 32.01 12.08
C LYS A 95 10.43 32.91 11.56
N ILE A 96 10.75 32.81 10.27
CA ILE A 96 11.79 33.63 9.64
C ILE A 96 11.21 34.98 9.25
N ASP A 97 9.98 35.00 8.74
CA ASP A 97 9.27 36.20 8.35
C ASP A 97 7.75 35.98 8.50
N PRO A 98 7.07 36.72 9.40
CA PRO A 98 5.65 36.53 9.67
C PRO A 98 4.74 36.85 8.47
N ASN A 99 5.23 37.64 7.50
CA ASN A 99 4.48 37.99 6.28
C ASN A 99 4.75 37.03 5.10
N ALA A 100 5.62 36.03 5.28
CA ALA A 100 6.06 35.12 4.22
C ALA A 100 4.91 34.36 3.53
N LEU A 101 3.77 34.18 4.19
CA LEU A 101 2.63 33.43 3.63
C LEU A 101 1.80 34.23 2.62
N GLN A 102 1.93 35.56 2.57
CA GLN A 102 1.14 36.42 1.68
C GLN A 102 1.81 36.67 0.32
N THR A 103 3.15 36.59 0.25
CA THR A 103 3.92 36.97 -0.94
C THR A 103 4.78 35.86 -1.53
N ARG A 104 4.94 34.71 -0.84
CA ARG A 104 5.95 33.70 -1.21
C ARG A 104 5.34 32.34 -1.55
N ALA A 105 5.68 31.83 -2.72
CA ALA A 105 5.49 30.42 -3.04
C ALA A 105 6.65 29.62 -2.42
N VAL A 106 6.38 28.85 -1.38
CA VAL A 106 7.36 27.86 -0.86
C VAL A 106 7.54 26.79 -1.93
N ASP A 107 8.62 26.90 -2.68
CA ASP A 107 8.98 25.91 -3.69
C ASP A 107 9.67 24.73 -3.01
N LEU A 108 8.93 23.65 -2.77
CA LEU A 108 9.53 22.38 -2.40
C LEU A 108 10.09 21.76 -3.67
N ASP A 109 11.39 21.93 -3.89
CA ASP A 109 12.10 21.06 -4.83
C ASP A 109 12.02 19.62 -4.30
N SER A 110 11.06 18.86 -4.85
CA SER A 110 10.77 17.48 -4.47
C SER A 110 11.91 16.52 -4.84
N SER A 111 12.83 16.94 -5.71
CA SER A 111 14.01 16.19 -6.14
C SER A 111 15.24 16.46 -5.26
N ALA A 112 15.26 17.58 -4.54
CA ALA A 112 16.43 17.97 -3.79
C ALA A 112 16.64 17.13 -2.51
N ARG A 113 17.88 16.69 -2.30
CA ARG A 113 18.35 16.11 -1.03
C ARG A 113 18.25 17.10 0.14
N ARG A 114 18.09 18.40 -0.14
CA ARG A 114 18.02 19.51 0.82
C ARG A 114 16.83 20.40 0.52
N PHE A 115 16.16 20.88 1.55
CA PHE A 115 15.06 21.81 1.38
C PHE A 115 15.55 23.26 1.29
N LYS A 116 14.92 24.05 0.41
CA LYS A 116 15.20 25.47 0.23
C LYS A 116 13.90 26.25 0.33
N ILE A 117 13.91 27.37 1.05
CA ILE A 117 12.83 28.36 0.99
C ILE A 117 13.24 29.36 -0.06
N VAL A 118 12.41 29.50 -1.09
CA VAL A 118 12.64 30.41 -2.22
C VAL A 118 11.52 31.43 -2.25
N GLU A 119 11.87 32.67 -2.52
CA GLU A 119 10.92 33.74 -2.82
C GLU A 119 10.90 33.95 -4.33
N ARG A 120 9.71 33.88 -4.93
CA ARG A 120 9.49 34.15 -6.36
C ARG A 120 8.96 35.56 -6.51
N PHE A 121 9.64 36.37 -7.30
CA PHE A 121 9.19 37.72 -7.63
C PHE A 121 9.00 37.86 -9.14
N ALA A 122 7.93 38.55 -9.54
CA ALA A 122 7.73 38.89 -10.93
C ALA A 122 8.71 40.00 -11.32
N ASN A 123 9.67 39.69 -12.19
CA ASN A 123 10.56 40.68 -12.77
C ASN A 123 9.93 41.19 -14.06
N THR A 124 9.71 42.51 -14.16
CA THR A 124 8.91 43.16 -15.20
C THR A 124 9.48 43.05 -16.63
N ARG A 125 10.66 42.45 -16.82
CA ARG A 125 11.30 42.32 -18.15
C ARG A 125 11.82 40.94 -18.53
N ALA A 126 11.90 39.95 -17.64
CA ALA A 126 12.62 38.69 -17.94
C ALA A 126 12.02 37.39 -17.38
N GLY A 127 10.83 37.44 -16.75
CA GLY A 127 10.19 36.26 -16.16
C GLY A 127 10.22 36.26 -14.63
N MET A 128 9.94 35.11 -14.01
CA MET A 128 9.97 34.97 -12.55
C MET A 128 11.41 34.78 -12.06
N ASP A 129 11.91 35.71 -11.25
CA ASP A 129 13.18 35.54 -10.54
C ASP A 129 12.97 34.82 -9.21
N THR A 130 13.96 34.02 -8.82
CA THR A 130 13.95 33.22 -7.59
C THR A 130 15.07 33.64 -6.66
N LYS A 131 14.74 34.00 -5.42
CA LYS A 131 15.72 34.30 -4.37
C LYS A 131 15.67 33.22 -3.29
N VAL A 132 16.79 32.53 -3.06
CA VAL A 132 16.90 31.55 -1.97
C VAL A 132 17.04 32.30 -0.64
N LEU A 133 16.09 32.13 0.27
CA LEU A 133 16.07 32.77 1.59
C LEU A 133 16.78 31.93 2.64
N LYS A 134 16.58 30.61 2.60
CA LYS A 134 17.19 29.68 3.55
C LYS A 134 17.35 28.31 2.93
N GLU A 135 18.53 27.74 3.10
CA GLU A 135 18.80 26.33 2.82
C GLU A 135 18.84 25.58 4.15
N PHE A 136 18.06 24.50 4.26
CA PHE A 136 18.07 23.64 5.43
C PHE A 136 19.17 22.60 5.32
N SER A 137 19.75 22.26 6.47
CA SER A 137 20.74 21.20 6.55
C SER A 137 20.09 19.82 6.29
N LEU A 138 20.92 18.84 5.93
CA LEU A 138 20.50 17.44 5.76
C LEU A 138 19.79 16.85 7.00
N PRO A 139 20.30 17.01 8.24
CA PRO A 139 19.64 16.42 9.42
C PRO A 139 18.25 17.03 9.69
N GLU A 140 18.10 18.35 9.51
CA GLU A 140 16.79 19.01 9.67
C GLU A 140 15.79 18.50 8.63
N THR A 141 16.25 18.38 7.37
CA THR A 141 15.49 17.81 6.26
C THR A 141 15.03 16.38 6.55
N LEU A 142 15.93 15.53 7.03
CA LEU A 142 15.64 14.15 7.40
C LEU A 142 14.65 14.08 8.57
N SER A 143 14.83 14.91 9.59
CA SER A 143 13.93 14.92 10.76
C SER A 143 12.51 15.31 10.38
N ALA A 144 12.34 16.27 9.46
CA ALA A 144 11.03 16.71 8.98
C ALA A 144 10.36 15.60 8.14
N LYS A 145 11.11 14.94 7.25
CA LYS A 145 10.64 13.77 6.49
C LYS A 145 10.24 12.62 7.41
N ALA A 146 11.04 12.32 8.42
CA ALA A 146 10.77 11.27 9.40
C ALA A 146 9.51 11.56 10.22
N LYS A 147 9.33 12.80 10.70
CA LYS A 147 8.12 13.21 11.42
C LYS A 147 6.87 13.14 10.56
N ALA A 148 6.95 13.58 9.30
CA ALA A 148 5.84 13.48 8.36
C ALA A 148 5.51 12.01 8.03
N ALA A 149 6.52 11.17 7.83
CA ALA A 149 6.34 9.74 7.59
C ALA A 149 5.71 9.04 8.81
N PHE A 150 6.18 9.36 10.02
CA PHE A 150 5.64 8.81 11.26
C PHE A 150 4.18 9.22 11.48
N HIS A 151 3.85 10.49 11.25
CA HIS A 151 2.48 10.95 11.35
C HIS A 151 1.57 10.22 10.35
N VAL A 152 2.03 10.02 9.12
CA VAL A 152 1.27 9.25 8.12
C VAL A 152 1.14 7.79 8.51
N ALA A 153 2.15 7.19 9.14
CA ALA A 153 2.11 5.79 9.57
C ALA A 153 1.20 5.55 10.78
N VAL A 154 1.20 6.45 11.76
CA VAL A 154 0.53 6.22 13.06
C VAL A 154 -0.85 6.86 13.13
N VAL A 155 -1.01 8.06 12.58
CA VAL A 155 -2.24 8.86 12.74
C VAL A 155 -3.20 8.65 11.57
N SER A 156 -2.72 8.22 10.40
CA SER A 156 -3.60 7.92 9.27
C SER A 156 -4.32 6.60 9.54
N PRO A 157 -5.65 6.59 9.75
CA PRO A 157 -6.40 5.33 9.93
C PRO A 157 -6.24 4.43 8.69
N HIS A 158 -6.07 5.07 7.53
CA HIS A 158 -5.79 4.41 6.27
C HIS A 158 -4.50 3.58 6.27
N PHE A 159 -3.51 3.86 7.12
CA PHE A 159 -2.26 3.09 7.12
C PHE A 159 -2.44 1.72 7.79
N VAL A 160 -3.10 1.69 8.96
CA VAL A 160 -3.35 0.44 9.70
C VAL A 160 -4.29 -0.48 8.92
N ASP A 161 -5.42 0.06 8.45
CA ASP A 161 -6.38 -0.71 7.65
C ASP A 161 -5.75 -1.23 6.35
N GLN A 162 -4.74 -0.51 5.82
CA GLN A 162 -4.15 -0.88 4.54
C GLN A 162 -2.95 -1.81 4.65
N ILE A 163 -2.16 -1.70 5.72
CA ILE A 163 -0.93 -2.49 5.92
C ILE A 163 -1.19 -3.77 6.68
N PHE A 164 -2.22 -3.79 7.53
CA PHE A 164 -2.57 -5.00 8.26
C PHE A 164 -2.79 -6.22 7.34
N PRO A 165 -3.51 -6.12 6.19
CA PRO A 165 -3.62 -7.23 5.25
C PRO A 165 -2.28 -7.71 4.68
N PHE A 166 -1.32 -6.81 4.43
CA PHE A 166 0.02 -7.21 3.98
C PHE A 166 0.82 -7.90 5.10
N VAL A 167 0.72 -7.42 6.34
CA VAL A 167 1.37 -8.04 7.49
C VAL A 167 0.81 -9.44 7.72
N VAL A 168 -0.51 -9.60 7.73
CA VAL A 168 -1.16 -10.91 7.84
C VAL A 168 -0.77 -11.81 6.67
N ALA A 169 -0.73 -11.27 5.46
CA ALA A 169 -0.32 -12.02 4.29
C ALA A 169 1.14 -12.47 4.38
N ILE A 170 2.06 -11.70 4.95
CA ILE A 170 3.45 -12.13 5.17
C ILE A 170 3.57 -13.13 6.33
N LEU A 171 2.75 -12.98 7.37
CA LEU A 171 2.78 -13.87 8.53
C LEU A 171 2.23 -15.27 8.21
N ALA A 172 1.22 -15.38 7.35
CA ALA A 172 0.65 -16.66 6.92
C ALA A 172 1.70 -17.65 6.34
N PRO A 173 2.52 -17.31 5.32
CA PRO A 173 3.54 -18.19 4.79
C PRO A 173 4.65 -18.49 5.82
N LEU A 174 5.02 -17.51 6.64
CA LEU A 174 6.01 -17.70 7.71
C LEU A 174 5.53 -18.71 8.75
N ALA A 175 4.26 -18.63 9.16
CA ALA A 175 3.67 -19.58 10.09
C ALA A 175 3.64 -21.00 9.50
N THR A 176 3.24 -21.15 8.23
CA THR A 176 3.19 -22.47 7.57
C THR A 176 4.57 -23.12 7.44
N THR A 177 5.57 -22.36 7.01
CA THR A 177 6.95 -22.86 6.90
C THR A 177 7.56 -23.16 8.26
N TYR A 178 7.25 -22.36 9.28
CA TYR A 178 7.63 -22.64 10.67
C TYR A 178 7.01 -23.94 11.19
N THR A 179 5.71 -24.18 10.96
CA THR A 179 5.07 -25.45 11.36
C THR A 179 5.64 -26.66 10.64
N GLN A 180 5.92 -26.56 9.33
CA GLN A 180 6.57 -27.62 8.58
C GLN A 180 7.97 -27.91 9.12
N TRP A 181 8.75 -26.87 9.42
CA TRP A 181 10.07 -27.00 10.01
C TRP A 181 10.07 -27.70 11.38
N GLN A 182 9.11 -27.38 12.24
CA GLN A 182 8.94 -28.05 13.54
C GLN A 182 8.59 -29.53 13.39
N SER A 183 7.74 -29.87 12.41
CA SER A 183 7.40 -31.27 12.12
C SER A 183 8.61 -32.07 11.64
N ILE A 184 9.51 -31.48 10.85
CA ILE A 184 10.75 -32.12 10.39
C ILE A 184 11.70 -32.35 11.57
N LYS A 185 11.86 -31.36 12.46
CA LYS A 185 12.71 -31.49 13.66
C LYS A 185 12.21 -32.57 14.63
N ALA A 186 10.90 -32.79 14.72
CA ALA A 186 10.34 -33.82 15.59
C ALA A 186 10.59 -35.25 15.06
N VAL A 187 10.93 -35.41 13.78
CA VAL A 187 11.14 -36.71 13.11
C VAL A 187 12.63 -37.09 13.05
N ILE A 188 13.53 -36.11 13.15
CA ILE A 188 14.99 -36.35 13.14
C ILE A 188 15.46 -36.40 14.61
N PRO A 189 15.87 -37.58 15.13
CA PRO A 189 16.31 -37.76 16.52
C PRO A 189 17.64 -37.05 16.83
#